data_AF-E2BC16-F1
#
_entry.id   AF-E2BC16-F1
#
_cell.length_a   1.000
_cell.length_b   1.000
_cell.length_c   1.000
_cell.angle_alpha   90.00
_cell.angle_beta   90.00
_cell.angle_gamma   90.00
#
_symmetry.space_group_name_H-M   'P 1'
#
loop_
_entity.id
_entity.type
_entity.pdbx_description
1 polymer ?
#
loop_
_entity_poly.entity_id
_entity_poly.type
_entity_poly.pdbx_seq_one_letter_code
_entity_poly.pdbx_strand_id
1 'polypeptide(L)'
;ALVYVIEIPLIESHDFHLYHAIFLPIKQSGEDAYAFINPSYTHYGLRTDKQIYTPFSEDNISTCKKINDALICKQTDLLYQIAGTHNCESELLKLARLENLLKECDVRLMKIHNTVWFLLHTAN
;
A
#
# COMPACT_ATOMS: atom_id res chain seq x y z
N ALA A 1 19.80 -5.45 -45.49
CA ALA A 1 20.45 -5.42 -44.16
C ALA A 1 19.37 -5.52 -43.11
N LEU A 2 19.52 -6.42 -42.13
CA LEU A 2 18.60 -6.56 -41.00
C LEU A 2 19.24 -5.84 -39.81
N VAL A 3 18.55 -4.83 -39.28
CA VAL A 3 18.94 -4.08 -38.09
C VAL A 3 17.93 -4.41 -37.01
N TYR A 4 18.42 -4.78 -35.83
CA TYR A 4 17.61 -5.07 -34.66
C TYR A 4 17.94 -4.08 -33.55
N VAL A 5 16.92 -3.72 -32.77
CA VAL A 5 17.06 -2.93 -31.55
C VAL A 5 16.80 -3.86 -30.38
N ILE A 6 17.77 -3.94 -29.46
CA ILE A 6 17.65 -4.69 -28.21
C ILE A 6 17.51 -3.66 -27.09
N GLU A 7 16.37 -3.67 -26.40
CA GLU A 7 16.13 -2.85 -25.23
C GLU A 7 16.48 -3.65 -23.97
N ILE A 8 17.56 -3.25 -23.30
CA ILE A 8 17.97 -3.83 -22.03
C ILE A 8 17.49 -2.88 -20.93
N PRO A 9 16.56 -3.30 -20.05
CA PRO A 9 16.08 -2.44 -18.98
C PRO A 9 17.21 -2.20 -17.97
N LEU A 10 17.38 -0.94 -17.57
CA LEU A 10 18.24 -0.58 -16.45
C LEU A 10 17.51 -0.98 -15.16
N ILE A 11 18.16 -1.80 -14.33
CA ILE A 11 17.62 -2.25 -13.04
C ILE A 11 18.28 -1.41 -11.95
N GLU A 12 17.51 -0.55 -11.28
CA GLU A 12 17.93 0.07 -10.03
C GLU A 12 17.73 -0.93 -8.88
N SER A 13 18.79 -1.24 -8.14
CA SER A 13 18.72 -2.15 -7.00
C SER A 13 18.21 -1.41 -5.76
N HIS A 14 16.93 -1.07 -5.76
CA HIS A 14 16.25 -0.57 -4.58
C HIS A 14 15.37 -1.67 -3.99
N ASP A 15 15.68 -2.07 -2.77
CA ASP A 15 14.90 -3.08 -2.06
C ASP A 15 13.64 -2.44 -1.46
N PHE A 16 12.49 -3.02 -1.80
CA PHE A 16 11.19 -2.64 -1.26
C PHE A 16 10.56 -3.85 -0.58
N HIS A 17 9.93 -3.59 0.55
CA HIS A 17 9.03 -4.53 1.19
C HIS A 17 7.60 -4.23 0.74
N LEU A 18 6.96 -5.24 0.15
CA LEU A 18 5.57 -5.17 -0.27
C LEU A 18 4.67 -5.42 0.93
N TYR A 19 3.80 -4.47 1.24
CA TYR A 19 2.79 -4.57 2.29
C TYR A 19 1.39 -4.55 1.67
N HIS A 20 0.51 -5.38 2.20
CA HIS A 20 -0.93 -5.30 1.97
C HIS A 20 -1.57 -4.59 3.16
N ALA A 21 -2.14 -3.40 2.94
CA ALA A 21 -2.72 -2.59 4.01
C ALA A 21 -4.17 -3.01 4.28
N ILE A 22 -4.44 -3.36 5.53
CA ILE A 22 -5.79 -3.74 6.00
C ILE A 22 -6.29 -2.64 6.94
N PHE A 23 -7.28 -1.87 6.49
CA PHE A 23 -7.87 -0.78 7.26
C PHE A 23 -9.04 -1.29 8.09
N LEU A 24 -8.75 -1.59 9.36
CA LEU A 24 -9.75 -2.13 10.27
C LEU A 24 -10.73 -1.04 10.73
N PRO A 25 -12.05 -1.29 10.70
CA PRO A 25 -13.03 -0.38 11.27
C PRO A 25 -12.89 -0.26 12.79
N ILE A 26 -12.98 0.97 13.29
CA ILE A 26 -12.89 1.30 14.71
C ILE A 26 -14.26 1.77 15.20
N LYS A 27 -14.77 1.15 16.26
CA LYS A 27 -16.06 1.50 16.87
C LYS A 27 -16.02 2.93 17.42
N GLN A 28 -17.04 3.72 17.10
CA GLN A 28 -17.18 5.08 17.61
C GLN A 28 -17.88 5.08 18.96
N SER A 29 -17.41 5.90 19.90
CA SER A 29 -17.99 6.01 21.23
C SER A 29 -19.39 6.61 21.17
N GLY A 30 -20.38 5.94 21.76
CA GLY A 30 -21.74 6.47 21.90
C GLY A 30 -22.68 6.19 20.72
N GLU A 31 -22.19 5.60 19.63
CA GLU A 31 -22.99 5.21 18.47
C GLU A 31 -22.78 3.74 18.12
N ASP A 32 -23.80 3.09 17.55
CA ASP A 32 -23.64 1.79 16.89
C ASP A 32 -23.09 1.98 15.46
N ALA A 33 -21.94 2.65 15.38
CA ALA A 33 -21.26 3.02 14.14
C ALA A 33 -19.76 2.77 14.26
N TYR A 34 -19.14 2.49 13.12
CA TYR A 34 -17.72 2.21 12.97
C TYR A 34 -17.15 3.17 11.93
N ALA A 35 -15.97 3.72 12.22
CA ALA A 35 -15.22 4.53 11.26
C ALA A 35 -14.10 3.69 10.65
N PHE A 36 -13.87 3.84 9.36
CA PHE A 36 -12.72 3.23 8.69
C PHE A 36 -12.16 4.19 7.64
N ILE A 37 -10.89 3.98 7.31
CA ILE A 37 -10.22 4.71 6.24
C ILE A 37 -10.43 3.91 4.95
N ASN A 38 -10.94 4.57 3.92
CA ASN A 38 -11.03 4.01 2.58
C ASN A 38 -9.77 4.42 1.79
N PRO A 39 -8.76 3.55 1.67
CA PRO A 39 -7.50 3.92 1.04
C PRO A 39 -7.63 4.03 -0.48
N SER A 40 -6.73 4.79 -1.12
CA SER A 40 -6.66 4.84 -2.58
C SER A 40 -6.04 3.56 -3.17
N TYR A 41 -5.15 2.90 -2.42
CA TYR A 41 -4.45 1.68 -2.82
C TYR A 41 -4.46 0.63 -1.71
N THR A 42 -4.43 -0.64 -2.07
CA THR A 42 -4.40 -1.76 -1.11
C THR A 42 -2.98 -2.27 -0.84
N HIS A 43 -2.04 -1.98 -1.74
CA HIS A 43 -0.67 -2.48 -1.64
C HIS A 43 0.35 -1.36 -1.78
N TYR A 44 1.44 -1.48 -1.02
CA TYR A 44 2.50 -0.48 -0.96
C TYR A 44 3.87 -1.15 -0.94
N GLY A 45 4.75 -0.74 -1.85
CA GLY A 45 6.18 -1.01 -1.74
C GLY A 45 6.81 0.05 -0.87
N LEU A 46 7.30 -0.32 0.32
CA LEU A 46 8.03 0.57 1.20
C LEU A 46 9.52 0.25 1.12
N ARG A 47 10.34 1.23 0.78
CA ARG A 47 11.80 1.04 0.70
C ARG A 47 12.35 0.65 2.06
N THR A 48 13.43 -0.12 2.10
CA THR A 48 14.03 -0.62 3.35
C THR A 48 14.37 0.50 4.37
N ASP A 49 14.69 1.70 3.90
CA ASP A 49 14.96 2.87 4.75
C ASP A 49 13.70 3.61 5.23
N LYS A 50 12.51 3.17 4.78
CA LYS A 50 11.20 3.76 5.08
C LYS A 50 11.08 5.25 4.72
N GLN A 51 11.87 5.74 3.76
CA GLN A 51 11.78 7.13 3.30
C GLN A 51 10.96 7.27 2.02
N ILE A 52 10.93 6.23 1.19
CA ILE A 52 10.20 6.20 -0.06
C ILE A 52 9.17 5.10 -0.02
N TYR A 53 7.97 5.40 -0.50
CA TYR A 53 6.97 4.39 -0.82
C TYR A 53 6.50 4.52 -2.26
N THR A 54 5.94 3.44 -2.78
CA THR A 54 5.25 3.42 -4.06
C THR A 54 3.95 2.62 -3.96
N PRO A 55 2.83 3.14 -4.47
CA PRO A 55 1.57 2.42 -4.48
C PRO A 55 1.57 1.35 -5.56
N PHE A 56 0.96 0.22 -5.25
CA PHE A 56 0.69 -0.85 -6.20
C PHE A 56 -0.81 -1.17 -6.24
N SER A 57 -1.35 -1.36 -7.44
CA SER A 57 -2.60 -2.09 -7.62
C SER A 57 -2.33 -3.59 -7.64
N GLU A 58 -3.36 -4.39 -7.43
CA GLU A 58 -3.26 -5.86 -7.60
C GLU A 58 -2.83 -6.23 -9.02
N ASP A 59 -3.33 -5.51 -10.03
CA ASP A 59 -2.92 -5.70 -11.43
C ASP A 59 -1.41 -5.45 -11.59
N ASN A 60 -0.87 -4.37 -11.01
CA ASN A 60 0.55 -4.07 -11.10
C ASN A 60 1.41 -5.20 -10.50
N ILE A 61 1.00 -5.73 -9.33
CA ILE A 61 1.70 -6.83 -8.67
C ILE A 61 1.66 -8.11 -9.52
N SER A 62 0.51 -8.39 -10.14
CA SER A 62 0.33 -9.58 -10.98
C SER A 62 1.25 -9.59 -12.21
N THR A 63 1.65 -8.41 -12.71
CA THR A 63 2.58 -8.27 -13.82
C THR A 63 4.06 -8.37 -13.42
N CYS A 64 4.37 -8.35 -12.12
CA CYS A 64 5.74 -8.49 -11.64
C CYS A 64 6.28 -9.90 -11.90
N LYS A 65 7.56 -10.00 -12.27
CA LYS A 65 8.22 -11.30 -12.47
C LYS A 65 8.71 -11.83 -11.14
N LYS A 66 8.25 -13.01 -10.77
CA LYS A 66 8.77 -13.72 -9.59
C LYS A 66 10.08 -14.41 -9.93
N ILE A 67 11.14 -14.08 -9.19
CA ILE A 67 12.45 -14.72 -9.25
C ILE A 67 12.79 -15.20 -7.84
N ASN A 68 12.76 -16.52 -7.63
CA ASN A 68 12.87 -17.12 -6.29
C ASN A 68 11.85 -16.51 -5.32
N ASP A 69 12.32 -15.93 -4.22
CA ASP A 69 11.51 -15.25 -3.20
C ASP A 69 11.38 -13.74 -3.41
N ALA A 70 11.89 -13.22 -4.54
CA ALA A 70 11.80 -11.81 -4.90
C ALA A 70 10.81 -11.57 -6.04
N LEU A 71 10.19 -10.39 -6.02
CA LEU A 71 9.38 -9.89 -7.14
C LEU A 71 10.15 -8.76 -7.82
N ILE A 72 10.41 -8.91 -9.11
CA ILE A 72 10.94 -7.85 -9.96
C ILE A 72 9.77 -7.19 -10.66
N CYS A 73 9.42 -6.01 -10.18
CA CYS A 73 8.38 -5.19 -10.75
C CYS A 73 8.99 -4.16 -11.71
N LYS A 74 8.25 -3.82 -12.77
CA LYS A 74 8.57 -2.61 -13.52
C LYS A 74 8.39 -1.43 -12.58
N GLN A 75 9.40 -0.57 -12.49
CA GLN A 75 9.31 0.66 -11.72
C GLN A 75 8.09 1.45 -12.20
N THR A 76 7.16 1.70 -11.28
CA THR A 76 6.06 2.63 -11.53
C THR A 76 6.63 4.04 -11.50
N ASP A 77 6.08 4.96 -12.29
CA ASP A 77 6.59 6.35 -12.37
C ASP A 77 6.40 7.14 -11.06
N LEU A 78 5.82 6.53 -10.02
CA LEU A 78 5.37 7.17 -8.80
C LEU A 78 6.15 6.63 -7.59
N LEU A 79 7.33 7.21 -7.37
CA LEU A 79 8.08 7.09 -6.11
C LEU A 79 7.79 8.31 -5.25
N TYR A 80 7.18 8.10 -4.09
CA TYR A 80 6.81 9.17 -3.16
C TYR A 80 7.77 9.23 -1.98
N GLN A 81 8.34 10.41 -1.74
CA GLN A 81 9.07 10.70 -0.51
C GLN A 81 8.07 10.89 0.61
N ILE A 82 8.08 10.00 1.61
CA ILE A 82 7.13 10.03 2.72
C ILE A 82 7.13 11.43 3.35
N ALA A 83 8.30 11.96 3.72
CA ALA A 83 8.40 13.27 4.37
C ALA A 83 7.89 14.45 3.52
N GLY A 84 8.00 14.37 2.20
CA GLY A 84 7.66 15.46 1.28
C GLY A 84 6.24 15.40 0.72
N THR A 85 5.63 14.21 0.70
CA THR A 85 4.27 14.00 0.21
C THR A 85 3.25 14.23 1.33
N HIS A 86 2.13 14.87 1.00
CA HIS A 86 1.00 15.12 1.91
C HIS A 86 -0.26 14.55 1.27
N ASN A 87 -0.44 13.25 1.41
CA ASN A 87 -1.64 12.50 1.03
C ASN A 87 -1.93 11.45 2.11
N CYS A 88 -3.11 10.82 2.06
CA CYS A 88 -3.53 9.84 3.05
C CYS A 88 -2.46 8.77 3.34
N GLU A 89 -1.88 8.18 2.30
CA GLU A 89 -0.91 7.10 2.39
C GLU A 89 0.38 7.54 3.08
N SER A 90 0.90 8.71 2.72
CA SER A 90 2.09 9.27 3.38
C SER A 90 1.83 9.59 4.86
N GLU A 91 0.64 10.11 5.21
CA GLU A 91 0.28 10.42 6.60
C GLU A 91 0.11 9.13 7.44
N LEU A 92 -0.48 8.09 6.86
CA LEU A 92 -0.59 6.77 7.48
C LEU A 92 0.80 6.19 7.81
N LEU A 93 1.78 6.35 6.92
CA LEU A 93 3.14 5.86 7.12
C LEU A 93 3.96 6.70 8.10
N LYS A 94 3.61 7.98 8.31
CA LYS A 94 4.30 8.91 9.24
C LYS A 94 3.92 8.75 10.71
N LEU A 95 2.99 7.85 11.08
CA LEU A 95 2.34 7.84 12.39
C LEU A 95 1.67 9.21 12.69
N ALA A 96 0.93 9.75 11.72
CA ALA A 96 0.39 11.10 11.78
C ALA A 96 -0.67 11.31 12.88
N ARG A 97 -0.84 12.58 13.25
CA ARG A 97 -1.91 13.04 14.15
C ARG A 97 -3.28 12.85 13.47
N LEU A 98 -4.31 12.61 14.29
CA LEU A 98 -5.69 12.40 13.83
C LEU A 98 -6.20 13.53 12.92
N GLU A 99 -5.84 14.78 13.20
CA GLU A 99 -6.26 15.94 12.39
C GLU A 99 -5.80 15.84 10.93
N ASN A 100 -4.56 15.42 10.70
CA ASN A 100 -4.04 15.24 9.34
C ASN A 100 -4.75 14.08 8.64
N LEU A 101 -5.01 12.98 9.36
CA LEU A 101 -5.72 11.84 8.81
C LEU A 101 -7.13 12.22 8.36
N LEU A 102 -7.88 12.97 9.18
CA LEU A 102 -9.23 13.42 8.82
C LEU A 102 -9.25 14.38 7.62
N LYS A 103 -8.15 15.10 7.38
CA LYS A 103 -8.04 16.05 6.27
C LYS A 103 -7.64 15.37 4.96
N GLU A 104 -6.66 14.47 5.02
CA GLU A 104 -6.05 13.90 3.82
C GLU A 104 -6.64 12.52 3.43
N CYS A 105 -7.29 11.81 4.37
CA CYS A 105 -7.90 10.51 4.13
C CYS A 105 -9.43 10.58 3.98
N ASP A 106 -9.97 9.74 3.11
CA ASP A 106 -11.41 9.46 3.03
C ASP A 106 -11.82 8.55 4.19
N VAL A 107 -12.30 9.17 5.27
CA VAL A 107 -12.83 8.47 6.44
C VAL A 107 -14.33 8.32 6.31
N ARG A 108 -14.81 7.07 6.36
CA ARG A 108 -16.22 6.73 6.19
C ARG A 108 -16.79 6.11 7.45
N LEU A 109 -18.06 6.40 7.71
CA LEU A 109 -18.84 5.77 8.77
C LEU A 109 -19.70 4.66 8.20
N MET A 110 -19.72 3.51 8.86
CA MET A 110 -20.57 2.38 8.51
C MET A 110 -21.19 1.73 9.75
N LYS A 111 -22.29 0.99 9.55
CA LYS A 111 -22.82 0.05 10.54
C LYS A 111 -22.47 -1.36 10.13
N ILE A 112 -21.89 -2.12 11.04
CA ILE A 112 -21.49 -3.51 10.78
C ILE A 112 -22.59 -4.41 11.31
N HIS A 113 -23.31 -5.09 10.41
CA HIS A 113 -24.36 -6.04 10.76
C HIS A 113 -23.89 -7.50 10.71
N ASN A 114 -22.80 -7.77 10.01
CA ASN A 114 -22.25 -9.11 9.80
C ASN A 114 -20.84 -9.19 10.37
N THR A 115 -20.51 -10.32 11.02
CA THR A 115 -19.16 -10.57 11.55
C THR A 115 -18.34 -11.34 10.52
N VAL A 116 -17.12 -10.85 10.23
CA VAL A 116 -16.16 -11.53 9.36
C VAL A 116 -15.19 -12.34 10.24
N TRP A 117 -15.03 -13.62 9.92
CA TRP A 117 -14.12 -14.52 10.61
C TRP A 117 -12.94 -14.85 9.70
N PHE A 118 -11.73 -14.55 10.16
CA PHE A 118 -10.50 -14.98 9.50
C PHE A 118 -9.96 -16.22 10.20
N LEU A 119 -9.82 -17.32 9.46
CA LEU A 119 -9.18 -18.52 9.97
C LEU A 119 -7.69 -18.23 10.14
N LEU A 120 -7.21 -18.21 11.38
CA LEU A 120 -5.77 -18.25 11.64
C LEU A 120 -5.32 -19.67 11.29
N HIS A 121 -4.52 -19.82 10.23
CA HIS A 121 -3.90 -21.11 9.93
C HIS A 121 -3.19 -21.62 11.19
N THR A 122 -3.53 -22.84 11.61
CA THR A 122 -2.86 -23.55 12.70
C THR A 122 -1.38 -23.67 12.35
N ALA A 123 -0.51 -23.13 13.21
CA ALA A 123 0.92 -23.42 13.18
C ALA A 123 1.08 -24.95 13.23
N ASN A 124 1.69 -25.52 12.18
CA ASN A 124 2.24 -26.87 12.21
C ASN A 124 3.68 -26.80 12.73
#